data_AF-A0A373W3U4-F1
#
_entry.id   AF-A0A373W3U4-F1
#
_cell.length_a   1.000
_cell.length_b   1.000
_cell.length_c   1.000
_cell.angle_alpha   90.00
_cell.angle_beta   90.00
_cell.angle_gamma   90.00
#
_symmetry.space_group_name_H-M   'P 1'
#
loop_
_entity.id
_entity.type
_entity.pdbx_description
1 polymer ?
#
loop_
_entity_poly.entity_id
_entity_poly.type
_entity_poly.pdbx_seq_one_letter_code
_entity_poly.pdbx_strand_id
1 'polypeptide(L)'
;MGNQVKKMGKALMLVLAMLVCFNIGVMAQEIEATMAPENVKEAETTKVAGETETTKHTGEVETTTKANETETTKPSGETETTTPSENNNGTNTTQPNVRILFVGNSSTYYNDMPQMVKGLAQADGVNVTIQALTAANYKLYQFADEKDTYGSQLISALKNYKWDYVILQDHREMIITDIAKTQTAIETLKPLIQSSGAKMLLYDTQADYIGRSFTATGYSYYLSHNEIQHYMIKGYYMMGNKYGAQVISSGVNFERCLKQFPDIKLYNADNIHPTPTGSYLAACTIYGTIFNTTALENKYLPESEYDSNGLLKKVTKEAALKMQAIADPRLTIDTSYVEVNKGFNSKVTATLIANEKNEILKDYKNEIQYSSSNDTAISVNKYTGSYNAIGVGDSMIMATTDSGLITMCTISVKQPSTSFAINETGIAKLYKGDTIQYTTKIAPSDTTDTVKWTSNNTSVATVSDTGLVTAKKVGTAKITAITTSGIKAVRYIRVKLIKPKNVKVKKLSTKAKGIRYANIRITWNKNTNAVKYYVYRSSGSGYKKIATTKKPKYIDKNKKKGVKYYYKVRAVYSNSKCNSYLSDTKSISLK
;
A
#
# COMPACT_ATOMS: atom_id res chain seq x y z
N MET A 1 -4.57 -9.80 -22.88
CA MET A 1 -3.10 -9.72 -22.72
C MET A 1 -2.61 -8.38 -22.19
N GLY A 2 -2.81 -7.23 -22.85
CA GLY A 2 -2.15 -5.95 -22.49
C GLY A 2 -2.20 -5.49 -21.01
N ASN A 3 -3.31 -5.70 -20.28
CA ASN A 3 -3.40 -5.35 -18.85
C ASN A 3 -2.68 -6.33 -17.90
N GLN A 4 -2.51 -7.60 -18.30
CA GLN A 4 -1.70 -8.56 -17.54
C GLN A 4 -0.22 -8.25 -17.71
N VAL A 5 0.21 -7.98 -18.95
CA VAL A 5 1.61 -7.58 -19.27
C VAL A 5 2.01 -6.28 -18.54
N LYS A 6 1.11 -5.29 -18.42
CA LYS A 6 1.38 -4.08 -17.62
C LYS A 6 1.43 -4.30 -16.10
N LYS A 7 0.73 -5.32 -15.56
CA LYS A 7 0.85 -5.71 -14.14
C LYS A 7 2.14 -6.50 -13.90
N MET A 8 2.44 -7.48 -14.76
CA MET A 8 3.71 -8.22 -14.74
C MET A 8 4.91 -7.27 -14.86
N GLY A 9 4.90 -6.32 -15.79
CA GLY A 9 5.98 -5.34 -15.94
C GLY A 9 6.22 -4.48 -14.69
N LYS A 10 5.18 -4.15 -13.92
CA LYS A 10 5.34 -3.43 -12.64
C LYS A 10 5.85 -4.32 -11.51
N ALA A 11 5.36 -5.55 -11.38
CA ALA A 11 5.85 -6.49 -10.36
C ALA A 11 7.30 -6.91 -10.63
N LEU A 12 7.62 -7.22 -11.89
CA LEU A 12 8.95 -7.58 -12.35
C LEU A 12 9.93 -6.40 -12.23
N MET A 13 9.51 -5.16 -12.55
CA MET A 13 10.31 -3.97 -12.23
C MET A 13 10.48 -3.74 -10.72
N LEU A 14 9.51 -4.09 -9.87
CA LEU A 14 9.67 -3.95 -8.42
C LEU A 14 10.76 -4.90 -7.91
N VAL A 15 10.73 -6.15 -8.37
CA VAL A 15 11.76 -7.16 -8.06
C VAL A 15 13.12 -6.76 -8.64
N LEU A 16 13.20 -6.36 -9.91
CA LEU A 16 14.45 -5.90 -10.53
C LEU A 16 14.98 -4.58 -9.94
N ALA A 17 14.15 -3.63 -9.55
CA ALA A 17 14.60 -2.41 -8.89
C ALA A 17 15.13 -2.68 -7.47
N MET A 18 14.60 -3.69 -6.78
CA MET A 18 15.18 -4.15 -5.50
C MET A 18 16.52 -4.87 -5.70
N LEU A 19 16.68 -5.67 -6.77
CA LEU A 19 17.93 -6.33 -7.14
C LEU A 19 19.03 -5.34 -7.60
N VAL A 20 18.71 -4.40 -8.48
CA VAL A 20 19.72 -3.51 -9.12
C VAL A 20 20.36 -2.53 -8.12
N CYS A 21 19.65 -2.13 -7.07
CA CYS A 21 20.22 -1.27 -6.02
C CYS A 21 21.18 -2.02 -5.07
N PHE A 22 21.18 -3.36 -5.07
CA PHE A 22 21.91 -4.15 -4.07
C PHE A 22 23.35 -4.51 -4.47
N ASN A 23 23.62 -4.71 -5.76
CA ASN A 23 24.94 -5.15 -6.27
C ASN A 23 26.09 -4.15 -6.07
N ILE A 24 25.81 -2.91 -5.66
CA ILE A 24 26.82 -1.83 -5.55
C ILE A 24 27.15 -1.49 -4.09
N GLY A 25 26.23 -1.73 -3.15
CA GLY A 25 26.38 -1.33 -1.74
C GLY A 25 27.00 -2.40 -0.84
N VAL A 26 26.49 -3.64 -0.89
CA VAL A 26 26.89 -4.72 0.04
C VAL A 26 28.19 -5.38 -0.40
N MET A 27 28.35 -5.62 -1.71
CA MET A 27 29.60 -6.08 -2.32
C MET A 27 30.79 -5.16 -1.99
N ALA A 28 30.58 -3.86 -1.80
CA ALA A 28 31.66 -2.93 -1.46
C ALA A 28 32.28 -3.23 -0.08
N GLN A 29 31.46 -3.63 0.91
CA GLN A 29 31.97 -4.00 2.24
C GLN A 29 32.63 -5.38 2.26
N GLU A 30 32.18 -6.32 1.42
CA GLU A 30 32.81 -7.65 1.29
C GLU A 30 34.13 -7.61 0.48
N ILE A 31 34.24 -6.69 -0.49
CA ILE A 31 35.47 -6.48 -1.28
C ILE A 31 36.53 -5.71 -0.48
N GLU A 32 36.17 -4.68 0.30
CA GLU A 32 37.14 -3.98 1.17
C GLU A 32 37.67 -4.89 2.30
N ALA A 33 36.87 -5.85 2.79
CA ALA A 33 37.30 -6.81 3.81
C ALA A 33 38.23 -7.93 3.29
N THR A 34 38.36 -8.10 1.97
CA THR A 34 39.15 -9.18 1.34
C THR A 34 40.41 -8.70 0.62
N MET A 35 40.72 -7.39 0.66
CA MET A 35 41.91 -6.82 0.01
C MET A 35 42.79 -5.98 0.94
N ALA A 36 43.51 -6.67 1.83
CA ALA A 36 44.78 -6.21 2.40
C ALA A 36 45.79 -7.38 2.35
N PRO A 37 47.08 -7.16 2.04
CA PRO A 37 47.92 -8.20 1.45
C PRO A 37 48.68 -9.07 2.45
N GLU A 38 48.62 -10.39 2.29
CA GLU A 38 49.69 -11.28 2.77
C GLU A 38 50.80 -11.44 1.73
N ASN A 39 52.02 -11.58 2.21
CA ASN A 39 53.23 -11.43 1.40
C ASN A 39 53.49 -12.62 0.48
N VAL A 40 53.86 -12.32 -0.76
CA VAL A 40 54.42 -13.29 -1.71
C VAL A 40 55.78 -13.79 -1.21
N LYS A 41 55.91 -15.11 -1.05
CA LYS A 41 57.17 -15.84 -1.26
C LYS A 41 56.90 -17.14 -2.01
N GLU A 42 57.11 -17.10 -3.32
CA GLU A 42 57.64 -18.24 -4.08
C GLU A 42 58.97 -18.72 -3.45
N ALA A 43 59.45 -19.94 -3.65
CA ALA A 43 58.87 -21.23 -4.05
C ALA A 43 60.00 -22.26 -3.85
N GLU A 44 59.71 -23.56 -3.62
CA GLU A 44 60.58 -24.63 -4.11
C GLU A 44 59.93 -26.02 -4.02
N THR A 45 60.26 -26.86 -5.00
CA THR A 45 59.74 -28.22 -5.20
C THR A 45 60.74 -29.27 -4.77
N THR A 46 60.35 -30.34 -4.03
CA THR A 46 60.81 -31.72 -4.33
C THR A 46 60.08 -32.86 -3.57
N LYS A 47 59.57 -33.82 -4.36
CA LYS A 47 59.74 -35.29 -4.28
C LYS A 47 59.68 -36.12 -2.95
N VAL A 48 58.71 -37.06 -2.94
CA VAL A 48 58.88 -38.56 -2.89
C VAL A 48 58.96 -39.35 -1.56
N ALA A 49 58.11 -40.41 -1.49
CA ALA A 49 58.19 -41.72 -0.81
C ALA A 49 57.86 -41.92 0.70
N GLY A 50 57.42 -43.16 1.00
CA GLY A 50 56.98 -43.72 2.31
C GLY A 50 55.45 -43.89 2.36
N GLU A 51 54.82 -45.07 2.22
CA GLU A 51 54.90 -46.32 3.02
C GLU A 51 54.56 -46.09 4.51
N THR A 52 53.68 -46.85 5.20
CA THR A 52 52.93 -48.10 4.88
C THR A 52 51.77 -48.32 5.87
N GLU A 53 50.81 -49.22 5.53
CA GLU A 53 50.01 -50.07 6.47
C GLU A 53 49.03 -49.43 7.50
N THR A 54 47.95 -50.07 8.02
CA THR A 54 47.16 -51.27 7.65
C THR A 54 45.73 -51.25 8.28
N THR A 55 44.78 -51.99 7.68
CA THR A 55 43.57 -52.66 8.25
C THR A 55 42.61 -51.93 9.23
N LYS A 56 41.30 -51.74 8.94
CA LYS A 56 40.15 -52.70 8.78
C LYS A 56 39.49 -53.20 10.08
N HIS A 57 38.22 -52.80 10.29
CA HIS A 57 37.02 -53.67 10.50
C HIS A 57 35.76 -52.75 10.51
N THR A 58 34.80 -52.88 9.57
CA THR A 58 33.49 -53.60 9.67
C THR A 58 32.75 -53.35 11.02
N GLY A 59 31.54 -52.79 11.10
CA GLY A 59 30.25 -53.43 10.75
C GLY A 59 29.60 -54.04 12.02
N GLU A 60 28.30 -54.33 12.19
CA GLU A 60 27.01 -54.18 11.48
C GLU A 60 25.88 -54.47 12.55
N VAL A 61 24.57 -54.23 12.46
CA VAL A 61 23.62 -53.85 11.38
C VAL A 61 22.42 -53.04 11.96
N GLU A 62 21.27 -52.97 11.26
CA GLU A 62 19.96 -52.37 11.61
C GLU A 62 19.27 -52.87 12.92
N THR A 63 18.31 -52.08 13.43
CA THR A 63 16.95 -52.63 13.70
C THR A 63 15.88 -51.54 13.70
N THR A 64 14.76 -51.84 13.05
CA THR A 64 13.56 -50.98 12.93
C THR A 64 12.56 -51.22 14.05
N THR A 65 11.84 -50.18 14.47
CA THR A 65 10.40 -50.33 14.81
C THR A 65 9.64 -49.03 14.59
N LYS A 66 8.49 -49.13 13.91
CA LYS A 66 7.45 -48.09 13.84
C LYS A 66 6.36 -48.42 14.85
N ALA A 67 5.80 -47.40 15.50
CA ALA A 67 4.42 -47.44 15.98
C ALA A 67 3.81 -46.05 15.77
N ASN A 68 2.75 -45.98 14.98
CA ASN A 68 1.81 -44.87 15.04
C ASN A 68 0.91 -45.10 16.25
N GLU A 69 0.56 -44.05 16.98
CA GLU A 69 -0.80 -43.97 17.51
C GLU A 69 -1.24 -42.51 17.59
N THR A 70 -2.31 -42.21 16.86
CA THR A 70 -3.04 -40.95 16.90
C THR A 70 -4.22 -41.12 17.84
N GLU A 71 -4.36 -40.27 18.85
CA GLU A 71 -5.69 -40.01 19.37
C GLU A 71 -5.88 -38.57 19.85
N THR A 72 -6.96 -37.97 19.37
CA THR A 72 -7.39 -36.61 19.69
C THR A 72 -8.50 -36.67 20.74
N THR A 73 -8.34 -35.96 21.86
CA THR A 73 -9.50 -35.52 22.66
C THR A 73 -9.39 -34.05 23.07
N LYS A 74 -10.54 -33.45 23.33
CA LYS A 74 -10.83 -32.02 23.40
C LYS A 74 -11.06 -31.59 24.85
N PRO A 75 -10.71 -30.37 25.28
CA PRO A 75 -10.79 -29.98 26.69
C PRO A 75 -12.21 -29.66 27.17
N SER A 76 -12.53 -30.11 28.38
CA SER A 76 -13.36 -29.38 29.35
C SER A 76 -12.44 -28.49 30.20
N GLY A 77 -12.82 -27.30 30.67
CA GLY A 77 -14.10 -26.63 30.52
C GLY A 77 -14.98 -26.75 31.76
N GLU A 78 -14.58 -26.12 32.86
CA GLU A 78 -15.50 -25.61 33.87
C GLU A 78 -14.84 -24.49 34.69
N THR A 79 -15.59 -23.41 34.91
CA THR A 79 -15.18 -22.21 35.64
C THR A 79 -16.06 -22.07 36.88
N GLU A 80 -15.51 -22.25 38.07
CA GLU A 80 -16.20 -21.88 39.30
C GLU A 80 -15.94 -20.41 39.65
N THR A 81 -17.00 -19.62 39.65
CA THR A 81 -17.01 -18.23 40.08
C THR A 81 -17.30 -18.15 41.58
N THR A 82 -16.34 -17.67 42.38
CA THR A 82 -16.59 -17.24 43.76
C THR A 82 -16.30 -15.75 43.91
N THR A 83 -17.28 -15.02 44.42
CA THR A 83 -17.22 -13.57 44.67
C THR A 83 -16.48 -13.28 45.98
N PRO A 84 -15.51 -12.35 46.01
CA PRO A 84 -14.91 -11.90 47.26
C PRO A 84 -15.72 -10.75 47.89
N SER A 85 -15.88 -10.78 49.21
CA SER A 85 -16.30 -9.61 49.99
C SER A 85 -15.07 -8.79 50.39
N GLU A 86 -14.95 -7.56 49.89
CA GLU A 86 -13.89 -6.64 50.31
C GLU A 86 -14.39 -5.62 51.33
N ASN A 87 -13.58 -5.42 52.37
CA ASN A 87 -13.62 -4.23 53.20
C ASN A 87 -12.19 -3.98 53.72
N ASN A 88 -11.41 -3.14 53.03
CA ASN A 88 -10.57 -2.14 53.69
C ASN A 88 -9.85 -1.21 52.70
N ASN A 89 -9.84 0.09 53.03
CA ASN A 89 -9.10 1.12 52.32
C ASN A 89 -7.60 0.96 52.52
N GLY A 90 -6.88 0.74 51.42
CA GLY A 90 -5.48 1.13 51.26
C GLY A 90 -5.36 1.94 49.97
N THR A 91 -4.71 3.11 50.01
CA THR A 91 -4.44 3.92 48.81
C THR A 91 -3.35 3.26 47.98
N ASN A 92 -3.74 2.19 47.29
CA ASN A 92 -2.90 1.39 46.44
C ASN A 92 -2.79 2.10 45.08
N THR A 93 -1.76 2.94 44.90
CA THR A 93 -1.38 3.44 43.57
C THR A 93 -0.75 2.30 42.78
N THR A 94 -1.60 1.38 42.32
CA THR A 94 -1.21 0.24 41.51
C THR A 94 -0.53 0.73 40.24
N GLN A 95 0.70 0.25 40.00
CA GLN A 95 1.43 0.53 38.77
C GLN A 95 0.53 0.20 37.56
N PRO A 96 0.43 1.09 36.55
CA PRO A 96 -0.47 0.88 35.43
C PRO A 96 -0.09 -0.41 34.67
N ASN A 97 -1.04 -1.34 34.61
CA ASN A 97 -0.87 -2.65 33.98
C ASN A 97 -0.88 -2.51 32.45
N VAL A 98 0.27 -2.76 31.82
CA VAL A 98 0.43 -2.60 30.37
C VAL A 98 -0.15 -3.80 29.63
N ARG A 99 -1.07 -3.55 28.70
CA ARG A 99 -1.80 -4.57 27.92
C ARG A 99 -1.20 -4.74 26.53
N ILE A 100 -0.65 -5.92 26.25
CA ILE A 100 0.02 -6.25 24.99
C ILE A 100 -0.74 -7.38 24.29
N LEU A 101 -1.09 -7.17 23.02
CA LEU A 101 -1.69 -8.17 22.15
C LEU A 101 -0.72 -8.57 21.03
N PHE A 102 -0.31 -9.84 21.01
CA PHE A 102 0.47 -10.43 19.94
C PHE A 102 -0.45 -11.05 18.87
N VAL A 103 -0.16 -10.78 17.60
CA VAL A 103 -0.87 -11.36 16.45
C VAL A 103 0.15 -11.95 15.49
N GLY A 104 0.03 -13.25 15.15
CA GLY A 104 1.04 -13.89 14.31
C GLY A 104 0.92 -15.41 14.16
N ASN A 105 2.05 -16.07 13.98
CA ASN A 105 2.15 -17.51 13.74
C ASN A 105 3.28 -18.14 14.60
N SER A 106 3.88 -19.24 14.12
CA SER A 106 4.91 -20.00 14.84
C SER A 106 6.14 -19.19 15.19
N SER A 107 6.50 -18.17 14.39
CA SER A 107 7.61 -17.25 14.73
C SER A 107 7.28 -16.32 15.93
N THR A 108 6.02 -16.33 16.39
CA THR A 108 5.57 -15.65 17.61
C THR A 108 5.34 -16.63 18.77
N TYR A 109 4.63 -17.76 18.57
CA TYR A 109 4.27 -18.64 19.71
C TYR A 109 5.35 -19.66 20.13
N TYR A 110 6.39 -19.89 19.32
CA TYR A 110 7.40 -20.90 19.67
C TYR A 110 8.14 -20.55 20.97
N ASN A 111 8.30 -21.57 21.81
CA ASN A 111 8.86 -21.49 23.16
C ASN A 111 8.11 -20.51 24.10
N ASP A 112 6.85 -20.19 23.77
CA ASP A 112 6.00 -19.23 24.50
C ASP A 112 6.66 -17.84 24.69
N MET A 113 7.36 -17.39 23.63
CA MET A 113 8.10 -16.12 23.59
C MET A 113 7.33 -14.89 24.15
N PRO A 114 6.01 -14.71 23.94
CA PRO A 114 5.28 -13.62 24.58
C PRO A 114 5.40 -13.64 26.11
N GLN A 115 5.38 -14.81 26.76
CA GLN A 115 5.58 -14.91 28.20
C GLN A 115 7.03 -14.59 28.63
N MET A 116 8.02 -14.81 27.76
CA MET A 116 9.40 -14.33 28.00
C MET A 116 9.47 -12.79 28.03
N VAL A 117 8.70 -12.10 27.18
CA VAL A 117 8.57 -10.63 27.23
C VAL A 117 7.94 -10.17 28.55
N LYS A 118 6.99 -10.95 29.09
CA LYS A 118 6.43 -10.72 30.43
C LYS A 118 7.45 -10.94 31.54
N GLY A 119 8.26 -11.99 31.47
CA GLY A 119 9.35 -12.23 32.42
C GLY A 119 10.33 -11.06 32.50
N LEU A 120 10.81 -10.57 31.35
CA LEU A 120 11.68 -9.38 31.25
C LEU A 120 11.03 -8.15 31.88
N ALA A 121 9.75 -7.89 31.57
CA ALA A 121 9.02 -6.74 32.12
C ALA A 121 8.82 -6.84 33.65
N GLN A 122 8.49 -8.03 34.16
CA GLN A 122 8.32 -8.27 35.60
C GLN A 122 9.64 -8.13 36.37
N ALA A 123 10.78 -8.54 35.78
CA ALA A 123 12.10 -8.38 36.37
C ALA A 123 12.49 -6.90 36.60
N ASP A 124 11.98 -6.00 35.77
CA ASP A 124 12.15 -4.54 35.92
C ASP A 124 10.90 -3.85 36.54
N GLY A 125 10.06 -4.62 37.24
CA GLY A 125 8.94 -4.11 38.04
C GLY A 125 7.71 -3.64 37.25
N VAL A 126 7.65 -3.90 35.94
CA VAL A 126 6.54 -3.53 35.08
C VAL A 126 5.47 -4.63 35.07
N ASN A 127 4.26 -4.29 35.54
CA ASN A 127 3.13 -5.21 35.46
C ASN A 127 2.59 -5.25 34.02
N VAL A 128 2.51 -6.46 33.43
CA VAL A 128 2.02 -6.65 32.07
C VAL A 128 0.99 -7.77 31.95
N THR A 129 -0.02 -7.53 31.12
CA THR A 129 -1.01 -8.51 30.68
C THR A 129 -0.83 -8.79 29.21
N ILE A 130 -0.54 -10.05 28.88
CA ILE A 130 -0.28 -10.50 27.52
C ILE A 130 -1.40 -11.40 27.04
N GLN A 131 -1.90 -11.12 25.84
CA GLN A 131 -2.72 -12.04 25.06
C GLN A 131 -2.01 -12.32 23.73
N ALA A 132 -2.08 -13.56 23.26
CA ALA A 132 -1.59 -13.96 21.94
C ALA A 132 -2.73 -14.56 21.12
N LEU A 133 -2.95 -14.02 19.91
CA LEU A 133 -3.81 -14.59 18.88
C LEU A 133 -2.91 -15.09 17.75
N THR A 134 -2.50 -16.34 17.85
CA THR A 134 -1.49 -16.93 16.97
C THR A 134 -1.91 -18.30 16.45
N ALA A 135 -1.62 -18.57 15.18
CA ALA A 135 -1.92 -19.87 14.57
C ALA A 135 -0.84 -20.30 13.56
N ALA A 136 -0.56 -21.60 13.48
CA ALA A 136 0.46 -22.14 12.60
C ALA A 136 0.20 -21.76 11.12
N ASN A 137 1.24 -21.29 10.41
CA ASN A 137 1.16 -20.91 9.00
C ASN A 137 0.11 -19.80 8.67
N TYR A 138 -0.38 -19.04 9.67
CA TYR A 138 -1.30 -17.92 9.41
C TYR A 138 -0.60 -16.70 8.81
N LYS A 139 -1.35 -16.00 7.95
CA LYS A 139 -0.99 -14.73 7.31
C LYS A 139 -1.81 -13.59 7.89
N LEU A 140 -1.26 -12.38 7.93
CA LEU A 140 -1.91 -11.20 8.53
C LEU A 140 -3.24 -10.85 7.83
N TYR A 141 -3.40 -11.15 6.54
CA TYR A 141 -4.67 -10.94 5.83
C TYR A 141 -5.82 -11.82 6.35
N GLN A 142 -5.53 -12.97 6.97
CA GLN A 142 -6.55 -13.83 7.59
C GLN A 142 -7.05 -13.20 8.90
N PHE A 143 -6.13 -12.68 9.71
CA PHE A 143 -6.45 -11.91 10.91
C PHE A 143 -7.25 -10.61 10.61
N ALA A 144 -7.20 -10.12 9.37
CA ALA A 144 -7.97 -8.97 8.90
C ALA A 144 -9.35 -9.32 8.31
N ASP A 145 -9.73 -10.60 8.19
CA ASP A 145 -11.05 -11.04 7.71
C ASP A 145 -11.97 -11.39 8.89
N GLU A 146 -13.08 -10.65 9.05
CA GLU A 146 -14.08 -10.91 10.10
C GLU A 146 -14.82 -12.26 9.93
N LYS A 147 -14.64 -12.94 8.79
CA LYS A 147 -15.15 -14.31 8.55
C LYS A 147 -14.16 -15.41 8.96
N ASP A 148 -12.90 -15.07 9.20
CA ASP A 148 -11.89 -16.02 9.67
C ASP A 148 -12.05 -16.27 11.18
N THR A 149 -11.76 -17.48 11.65
CA THR A 149 -11.90 -17.87 13.05
C THR A 149 -11.01 -17.04 14.00
N TYR A 150 -9.79 -16.69 13.58
CA TYR A 150 -8.90 -15.83 14.36
C TYR A 150 -9.07 -14.36 13.99
N GLY A 151 -9.46 -14.04 12.75
CA GLY A 151 -9.78 -12.67 12.35
C GLY A 151 -10.98 -12.09 13.11
N SER A 152 -12.07 -12.85 13.24
CA SER A 152 -13.21 -12.49 14.11
C SER A 152 -12.83 -12.30 15.57
N GLN A 153 -11.95 -13.15 16.12
CA GLN A 153 -11.42 -13.00 17.48
C GLN A 153 -10.57 -11.73 17.64
N LEU A 154 -9.66 -11.44 16.71
CA LEU A 154 -8.85 -10.23 16.76
C LEU A 154 -9.71 -8.97 16.65
N ILE A 155 -10.64 -8.95 15.69
CA ILE A 155 -11.53 -7.81 15.48
C ILE A 155 -12.43 -7.59 16.71
N SER A 156 -12.91 -8.66 17.36
CA SER A 156 -13.60 -8.58 18.65
C SER A 156 -12.69 -8.04 19.76
N ALA A 157 -11.46 -8.54 19.87
CA ALA A 157 -10.50 -8.12 20.89
C ALA A 157 -10.11 -6.63 20.78
N LEU A 158 -10.01 -6.10 19.55
CA LEU A 158 -9.72 -4.69 19.28
C LEU A 158 -10.95 -3.78 19.46
N LYS A 159 -12.17 -4.28 19.20
CA LYS A 159 -13.41 -3.52 19.42
C LYS A 159 -13.78 -3.41 20.90
N ASN A 160 -13.56 -4.48 21.69
CA ASN A 160 -14.14 -4.64 23.03
C ASN A 160 -13.15 -4.38 24.19
N TYR A 161 -11.84 -4.34 23.93
CA TYR A 161 -10.84 -4.12 24.98
C TYR A 161 -9.88 -2.98 24.62
N LYS A 162 -9.30 -2.37 25.67
CA LYS A 162 -8.20 -1.42 25.54
C LYS A 162 -6.86 -2.15 25.57
N TRP A 163 -5.92 -1.64 24.78
CA TRP A 163 -4.59 -2.19 24.59
C TRP A 163 -3.60 -1.04 24.53
N ASP A 164 -2.39 -1.21 25.08
CA ASP A 164 -1.31 -0.23 24.95
C ASP A 164 -0.47 -0.52 23.70
N TYR A 165 -0.31 -1.82 23.39
CA TYR A 165 0.52 -2.32 22.31
C TYR A 165 -0.19 -3.45 21.55
N VAL A 166 -0.24 -3.36 20.22
CA VAL A 166 -0.65 -4.45 19.34
C VAL A 166 0.49 -4.73 18.37
N ILE A 167 1.03 -5.94 18.45
CA ILE A 167 2.20 -6.39 17.70
C ILE A 167 1.72 -7.29 16.56
N LEU A 168 1.94 -6.86 15.31
CA LEU A 168 1.53 -7.58 14.12
C LEU A 168 2.73 -8.26 13.46
N GLN A 169 2.64 -9.57 13.31
CA GLN A 169 3.59 -10.39 12.56
C GLN A 169 2.88 -11.02 11.36
N ASP A 170 3.46 -10.91 10.17
CA ASP A 170 3.01 -11.65 8.99
C ASP A 170 3.96 -12.82 8.67
N HIS A 171 3.47 -13.75 7.87
CA HIS A 171 4.25 -14.84 7.31
C HIS A 171 5.28 -14.29 6.31
N ARG A 172 6.55 -14.70 6.44
CA ARG A 172 7.68 -14.29 5.59
C ARG A 172 7.39 -14.38 4.08
N GLU A 173 6.63 -15.39 3.67
CA GLU A 173 6.17 -15.56 2.29
C GLU A 173 5.34 -14.38 1.77
N MET A 174 4.48 -13.76 2.59
CA MET A 174 3.70 -12.58 2.17
C MET A 174 4.60 -11.37 2.01
N ILE A 175 5.54 -11.15 2.94
CA ILE A 175 6.51 -10.05 2.87
C ILE A 175 7.34 -10.12 1.57
N ILE A 176 7.73 -11.33 1.15
CA ILE A 176 8.59 -11.55 -0.01
C ILE A 176 7.80 -11.63 -1.34
N THR A 177 6.63 -12.29 -1.36
CA THR A 177 5.91 -12.60 -2.62
C THR A 177 4.70 -11.71 -2.91
N ASP A 178 4.04 -11.14 -1.90
CA ASP A 178 2.78 -10.39 -2.07
C ASP A 178 2.53 -9.40 -0.92
N ILE A 179 3.50 -8.50 -0.69
CA ILE A 179 3.46 -7.53 0.42
C ILE A 179 2.24 -6.60 0.37
N ALA A 180 1.58 -6.48 -0.78
CA ALA A 180 0.33 -5.76 -0.95
C ALA A 180 -0.82 -6.37 -0.12
N LYS A 181 -0.83 -7.69 0.12
CA LYS A 181 -1.78 -8.33 1.05
C LYS A 181 -1.52 -7.92 2.50
N THR A 182 -0.26 -7.92 2.94
CA THR A 182 0.13 -7.46 4.28
C THR A 182 -0.26 -5.99 4.48
N GLN A 183 0.01 -5.14 3.48
CA GLN A 183 -0.42 -3.75 3.44
C GLN A 183 -1.94 -3.58 3.56
N THR A 184 -2.71 -4.36 2.81
CA THR A 184 -4.19 -4.35 2.87
C THR A 184 -4.70 -4.79 4.24
N ALA A 185 -4.05 -5.79 4.87
CA ALA A 185 -4.39 -6.26 6.20
C ALA A 185 -4.12 -5.17 7.27
N ILE A 186 -2.98 -4.49 7.19
CA ILE A 186 -2.65 -3.34 8.05
C ILE A 186 -3.65 -2.20 7.84
N GLU A 187 -4.05 -1.90 6.60
CA GLU A 187 -5.06 -0.86 6.30
C GLU A 187 -6.42 -1.15 6.93
N THR A 188 -6.82 -2.43 7.02
CA THR A 188 -8.04 -2.88 7.73
C THR A 188 -7.89 -2.84 9.26
N LEU A 189 -6.76 -3.31 9.81
CA LEU A 189 -6.57 -3.47 11.25
C LEU A 189 -6.18 -2.16 11.96
N LYS A 190 -5.40 -1.29 11.33
CA LYS A 190 -4.93 -0.02 11.90
C LYS A 190 -6.03 0.83 12.56
N PRO A 191 -7.18 1.14 11.93
CA PRO A 191 -8.22 1.94 12.57
C PRO A 191 -8.84 1.26 13.81
N LEU A 192 -8.88 -0.07 13.86
CA LEU A 192 -9.34 -0.82 15.04
C LEU A 192 -8.32 -0.76 16.18
N ILE A 193 -7.03 -0.92 15.86
CA ILE A 193 -5.91 -0.78 16.80
C ILE A 193 -5.84 0.64 17.38
N GLN A 194 -6.01 1.66 16.55
CA GLN A 194 -6.08 3.05 17.02
C GLN A 194 -7.31 3.30 17.91
N SER A 195 -8.45 2.68 17.61
CA SER A 195 -9.67 2.79 18.43
C SER A 195 -9.55 2.06 19.79
N SER A 196 -8.74 1.00 19.87
CA SER A 196 -8.42 0.32 21.12
C SER A 196 -7.42 1.08 21.99
N GLY A 197 -6.84 2.17 21.48
CA GLY A 197 -5.85 3.01 22.17
C GLY A 197 -4.39 2.58 21.98
N ALA A 198 -4.14 1.49 21.24
CA ALA A 198 -2.82 0.91 21.14
C ALA A 198 -1.91 1.60 20.13
N LYS A 199 -0.61 1.56 20.45
CA LYS A 199 0.46 1.69 19.46
C LYS A 199 0.53 0.41 18.63
N MET A 200 0.60 0.57 17.32
CA MET A 200 0.82 -0.54 16.38
C MET A 200 2.32 -0.77 16.20
N LEU A 201 2.77 -2.01 16.34
CA LEU A 201 4.14 -2.42 16.04
C LEU A 201 4.14 -3.53 15.01
N LEU A 202 5.17 -3.57 14.17
CA LEU A 202 5.39 -4.65 13.22
C LEU A 202 6.58 -5.49 13.65
N TYR A 203 6.43 -6.81 13.69
CA TYR A 203 7.44 -7.74 14.17
C TYR A 203 8.19 -8.40 13.01
N ASP A 204 9.41 -7.90 12.76
CA ASP A 204 10.36 -8.46 11.80
C ASP A 204 11.11 -9.62 12.45
N THR A 205 10.69 -10.83 12.08
CA THR A 205 11.20 -12.10 12.61
C THR A 205 12.50 -12.50 11.92
N GLN A 206 13.10 -13.58 12.39
CA GLN A 206 14.25 -14.21 11.75
C GLN A 206 13.88 -14.90 10.41
N ALA A 207 14.85 -14.95 9.49
CA ALA A 207 14.80 -15.64 8.20
C ALA A 207 14.97 -17.18 8.33
N ASP A 208 14.77 -17.93 7.24
CA ASP A 208 15.17 -19.34 7.14
C ASP A 208 16.72 -19.42 7.16
N TYR A 209 17.31 -20.20 8.08
CA TYR A 209 18.76 -20.26 8.30
C TYR A 209 19.56 -20.77 7.09
N ILE A 210 18.97 -21.68 6.32
CA ILE A 210 19.58 -22.25 5.11
C ILE A 210 19.01 -21.65 3.81
N GLY A 211 18.37 -20.48 3.88
CA GLY A 211 17.63 -19.92 2.74
C GLY A 211 16.39 -20.72 2.36
N ARG A 212 15.69 -20.27 1.30
CA ARG A 212 14.42 -20.87 0.86
C ARG A 212 14.06 -20.51 -0.58
N SER A 213 13.37 -21.42 -1.26
CA SER A 213 12.66 -21.13 -2.52
C SER A 213 11.29 -20.50 -2.29
N PHE A 214 11.01 -19.41 -3.02
CA PHE A 214 9.72 -18.72 -3.06
C PHE A 214 9.13 -18.81 -4.48
N THR A 215 7.80 -18.79 -4.57
CA THR A 215 7.10 -18.77 -5.86
C THR A 215 6.24 -17.51 -5.96
N ALA A 216 6.54 -16.63 -6.91
CA ALA A 216 5.76 -15.43 -7.18
C ALA A 216 5.40 -15.33 -8.67
N THR A 217 4.15 -14.98 -8.98
CA THR A 217 3.64 -14.82 -10.37
C THR A 217 3.83 -16.03 -11.30
N GLY A 218 4.01 -17.23 -10.75
CA GLY A 218 4.26 -18.47 -11.51
C GLY A 218 5.74 -18.82 -11.72
N TYR A 219 6.67 -18.03 -11.15
CA TYR A 219 8.11 -18.30 -11.19
C TYR A 219 8.63 -18.63 -9.79
N SER A 220 9.39 -19.72 -9.69
CA SER A 220 10.14 -20.07 -8.48
C SER A 220 11.55 -19.50 -8.53
N TYR A 221 12.02 -18.98 -7.41
CA TYR A 221 13.39 -18.48 -7.22
C TYR A 221 13.85 -18.80 -5.80
N TYR A 222 15.15 -19.06 -5.63
CA TYR A 222 15.77 -19.28 -4.33
C TYR A 222 16.36 -17.96 -3.81
N LEU A 223 16.23 -17.74 -2.50
CA LEU A 223 16.90 -16.67 -1.76
C LEU A 223 17.72 -17.29 -0.63
N SER A 224 18.95 -16.80 -0.45
CA SER A 224 19.78 -17.11 0.71
C SER A 224 19.22 -16.52 2.00
N HIS A 225 19.76 -16.96 3.14
CA HIS A 225 19.44 -16.45 4.48
C HIS A 225 19.47 -14.90 4.54
N ASN A 226 20.61 -14.32 4.17
CA ASN A 226 20.84 -12.87 4.19
C ASN A 226 19.88 -12.12 3.25
N GLU A 227 19.59 -12.66 2.06
CA GLU A 227 18.62 -12.06 1.14
C GLU A 227 17.21 -12.04 1.73
N ILE A 228 16.74 -13.18 2.29
CA ILE A 228 15.44 -13.28 2.97
C ILE A 228 15.35 -12.23 4.08
N GLN A 229 16.37 -12.14 4.94
CA GLN A 229 16.36 -11.21 6.05
C GLN A 229 16.37 -9.75 5.58
N HIS A 230 17.17 -9.41 4.56
CA HIS A 230 17.17 -8.07 3.96
C HIS A 230 15.81 -7.69 3.34
N TYR A 231 15.16 -8.61 2.61
CA TYR A 231 13.81 -8.38 2.08
C TYR A 231 12.79 -8.19 3.20
N MET A 232 12.89 -8.95 4.29
CA MET A 232 12.00 -8.83 5.44
C MET A 232 12.17 -7.49 6.17
N ILE A 233 13.41 -7.13 6.57
CA ILE A 233 13.73 -5.85 7.20
C ILE A 233 13.18 -4.70 6.34
N LYS A 234 13.53 -4.68 5.05
CA LYS A 234 13.11 -3.62 4.10
C LYS A 234 11.59 -3.55 3.95
N GLY A 235 10.91 -4.70 3.88
CA GLY A 235 9.46 -4.77 3.81
C GLY A 235 8.78 -4.24 5.07
N TYR A 236 9.27 -4.64 6.24
CA TYR A 236 8.74 -4.19 7.52
C TYR A 236 8.98 -2.70 7.78
N TYR A 237 10.16 -2.16 7.50
CA TYR A 237 10.41 -0.71 7.58
C TYR A 237 9.57 0.08 6.57
N MET A 238 9.46 -0.36 5.32
CA MET A 238 8.58 0.29 4.34
C MET A 238 7.13 0.39 4.83
N MET A 239 6.60 -0.68 5.45
CA MET A 239 5.25 -0.68 6.02
C MET A 239 5.16 0.15 7.31
N GLY A 240 6.12 0.04 8.21
CA GLY A 240 6.20 0.80 9.47
C GLY A 240 6.17 2.30 9.19
N ASN A 241 7.01 2.74 8.26
CA ASN A 241 7.08 4.12 7.77
C ASN A 241 5.75 4.57 7.15
N LYS A 242 5.20 3.82 6.18
CA LYS A 242 3.93 4.15 5.52
C LYS A 242 2.75 4.25 6.50
N TYR A 243 2.71 3.42 7.52
CA TYR A 243 1.56 3.31 8.43
C TYR A 243 1.76 3.94 9.80
N GLY A 244 2.94 4.47 10.13
CA GLY A 244 3.24 5.03 11.45
C GLY A 244 3.30 3.96 12.55
N ALA A 245 3.94 2.83 12.27
CA ALA A 245 4.17 1.75 13.22
C ALA A 245 5.68 1.56 13.44
N GLN A 246 6.05 1.32 14.70
CA GLN A 246 7.44 1.01 15.07
C GLN A 246 7.77 -0.43 14.64
N VAL A 247 8.97 -0.65 14.09
CA VAL A 247 9.44 -1.99 13.72
C VAL A 247 10.23 -2.58 14.88
N ILE A 248 9.92 -3.83 15.23
CA ILE A 248 10.70 -4.67 16.12
C ILE A 248 11.59 -5.55 15.24
N SER A 249 12.86 -5.18 15.07
CA SER A 249 13.81 -5.88 14.20
C SER A 249 14.54 -7.02 14.91
N SER A 250 13.82 -8.08 15.25
CA SER A 250 14.46 -9.28 15.82
C SER A 250 15.35 -9.99 14.82
N GLY A 251 14.99 -10.00 13.52
CA GLY A 251 15.83 -10.58 12.48
C GLY A 251 17.23 -9.99 12.44
N VAL A 252 17.35 -8.66 12.53
CA VAL A 252 18.64 -7.94 12.66
C VAL A 252 19.48 -8.47 13.83
N ASN A 253 18.85 -8.70 14.99
CA ASN A 253 19.55 -9.20 16.16
C ASN A 253 19.94 -10.69 16.02
N PHE A 254 19.20 -11.49 15.26
CA PHE A 254 19.63 -12.85 14.89
C PHE A 254 20.90 -12.80 14.02
N GLU A 255 20.95 -12.00 12.95
CA GLU A 255 22.16 -11.83 12.12
C GLU A 255 23.38 -11.42 12.97
N ARG A 256 23.19 -10.41 13.83
CA ARG A 256 24.24 -9.90 14.72
C ARG A 256 24.72 -10.95 15.70
N CYS A 257 23.82 -11.77 16.24
CA CYS A 257 24.20 -12.86 17.13
C CYS A 257 24.91 -14.01 16.39
N LEU A 258 24.47 -14.39 15.19
CA LEU A 258 25.17 -15.40 14.37
C LEU A 258 26.59 -14.95 14.01
N LYS A 259 26.78 -13.65 13.74
CA LYS A 259 28.09 -13.05 13.45
C LYS A 259 28.99 -12.98 14.70
N GLN A 260 28.48 -12.50 15.83
CA GLN A 260 29.28 -12.29 17.05
C GLN A 260 29.54 -13.59 17.84
N PHE A 261 28.57 -14.50 17.84
CA PHE A 261 28.58 -15.73 18.64
C PHE A 261 28.14 -16.95 17.80
N PRO A 262 28.93 -17.36 16.80
CA PRO A 262 28.55 -18.41 15.84
C PRO A 262 28.23 -19.77 16.47
N ASP A 263 28.78 -20.08 17.65
CA ASP A 263 28.49 -21.31 18.39
C ASP A 263 27.09 -21.34 19.04
N ILE A 264 26.39 -20.19 19.14
CA ILE A 264 25.06 -20.12 19.75
C ILE A 264 24.00 -20.56 18.74
N LYS A 265 23.37 -21.70 19.04
CA LYS A 265 22.27 -22.26 18.24
C LYS A 265 20.97 -21.47 18.45
N LEU A 266 20.67 -20.56 17.53
CA LEU A 266 19.41 -19.81 17.49
C LEU A 266 18.26 -20.56 16.80
N TYR A 267 18.57 -21.56 15.97
CA TYR A 267 17.60 -22.32 15.17
C TYR A 267 17.43 -23.76 15.64
N ASN A 268 16.20 -24.25 15.55
CA ASN A 268 15.90 -25.67 15.70
C ASN A 268 16.43 -26.46 14.49
N ALA A 269 16.42 -27.80 14.58
CA ALA A 269 16.85 -28.69 13.50
C ALA A 269 16.04 -28.55 12.19
N ASP A 270 14.90 -27.83 12.20
CA ASP A 270 14.12 -27.49 11.01
C ASP A 270 14.67 -26.28 10.23
N ASN A 271 15.68 -25.57 10.75
CA ASN A 271 16.29 -24.37 10.18
C ASN A 271 15.32 -23.19 9.94
N ILE A 272 14.15 -23.20 10.59
CA ILE A 272 13.03 -22.26 10.36
C ILE A 272 12.59 -21.59 11.66
N HIS A 273 12.45 -22.38 12.72
CA HIS A 273 11.91 -21.95 14.00
C HIS A 273 13.01 -21.72 15.05
N PRO A 274 12.80 -20.80 16.00
CA PRO A 274 13.83 -20.46 16.98
C PRO A 274 13.95 -21.53 18.07
N THR A 275 15.17 -21.73 18.57
CA THR A 275 15.42 -22.39 19.86
C THR A 275 14.86 -21.53 21.00
N PRO A 276 14.76 -22.06 22.23
CA PRO A 276 14.51 -21.24 23.42
C PRO A 276 15.45 -20.03 23.53
N THR A 277 16.73 -20.19 23.17
CA THR A 277 17.72 -19.09 23.12
C THR A 277 17.37 -18.04 22.06
N GLY A 278 17.00 -18.47 20.84
CA GLY A 278 16.51 -17.55 19.80
C GLY A 278 15.21 -16.83 20.17
N SER A 279 14.27 -17.54 20.81
CA SER A 279 13.04 -16.93 21.33
C SER A 279 13.33 -15.91 22.43
N TYR A 280 14.31 -16.16 23.29
CA TYR A 280 14.75 -15.22 24.32
C TYR A 280 15.41 -13.96 23.73
N LEU A 281 16.20 -14.10 22.66
CA LEU A 281 16.74 -12.96 21.89
C LEU A 281 15.62 -12.11 21.27
N ALA A 282 14.62 -12.75 20.69
CA ALA A 282 13.43 -12.06 20.18
C ALA A 282 12.69 -11.33 21.31
N ALA A 283 12.48 -11.99 22.47
CA ALA A 283 11.85 -11.38 23.64
C ALA A 283 12.62 -10.16 24.15
N CYS A 284 13.96 -10.24 24.26
CA CYS A 284 14.81 -9.12 24.63
C CYS A 284 14.67 -7.93 23.66
N THR A 285 14.61 -8.23 22.35
CA THR A 285 14.43 -7.22 21.31
C THR A 285 13.05 -6.55 21.39
N ILE A 286 11.99 -7.33 21.57
CA ILE A 286 10.61 -6.84 21.74
C ILE A 286 10.50 -5.98 23.01
N TYR A 287 11.06 -6.46 24.11
CA TYR A 287 11.09 -5.76 25.40
C TYR A 287 11.75 -4.38 25.29
N GLY A 288 13.00 -4.32 24.81
CA GLY A 288 13.72 -3.05 24.63
C GLY A 288 13.06 -2.10 23.61
N THR A 289 12.33 -2.64 22.63
CA THR A 289 11.57 -1.84 21.66
C THR A 289 10.31 -1.21 22.28
N ILE A 290 9.53 -1.98 23.04
CA ILE A 290 8.23 -1.56 23.60
C ILE A 290 8.38 -0.61 24.79
N PHE A 291 9.31 -0.91 25.71
CA PHE A 291 9.52 -0.12 26.92
C PHE A 291 10.60 0.96 26.76
N ASN A 292 11.20 1.06 25.56
CA ASN A 292 12.32 1.94 25.23
C ASN A 292 13.52 1.84 26.21
N THR A 293 13.76 0.63 26.72
CA THR A 293 14.78 0.31 27.71
C THR A 293 15.80 -0.69 27.13
N THR A 294 16.71 -1.19 27.96
CA THR A 294 17.63 -2.27 27.61
C THR A 294 17.26 -3.57 28.29
N ALA A 295 17.60 -4.70 27.67
CA ALA A 295 17.56 -6.01 28.31
C ALA A 295 18.89 -6.35 29.04
N LEU A 296 19.95 -5.55 28.86
CA LEU A 296 21.26 -5.78 29.49
C LEU A 296 21.13 -5.73 31.02
N GLU A 297 21.70 -6.72 31.70
CA GLU A 297 21.62 -6.92 33.16
C GLU A 297 20.19 -7.19 33.71
N ASN A 298 19.18 -7.38 32.86
CA ASN A 298 17.83 -7.72 33.30
C ASN A 298 17.82 -9.08 34.04
N LYS A 299 17.08 -9.15 35.14
CA LYS A 299 17.13 -10.31 36.07
C LYS A 299 16.36 -11.54 35.61
N TYR A 300 15.57 -11.47 34.54
CA TYR A 300 14.89 -12.63 33.97
C TYR A 300 15.89 -13.52 33.23
N LEU A 301 16.58 -14.33 34.02
CA LEU A 301 17.62 -15.28 33.63
C LEU A 301 17.15 -16.73 33.95
N PRO A 302 17.79 -17.75 33.37
CA PRO A 302 17.53 -19.15 33.74
C PRO A 302 17.60 -19.35 35.25
N GLU A 303 16.62 -20.07 35.80
CA GLU A 303 16.50 -20.39 37.24
C GLU A 303 16.30 -19.18 38.17
N SER A 304 16.06 -17.98 37.62
CA SER A 304 15.67 -16.80 38.42
C SER A 304 14.23 -16.91 38.95
N GLU A 305 13.89 -16.13 39.97
CA GLU A 305 12.52 -15.99 40.50
C GLU A 305 11.48 -15.57 39.43
N TYR A 306 11.96 -14.91 38.36
CA TYR A 306 11.15 -14.47 37.23
C TYR A 306 10.93 -15.57 36.17
N ASP A 307 11.71 -16.67 36.18
CA ASP A 307 11.51 -17.87 35.35
C ASP A 307 10.74 -18.99 36.09
N SER A 308 9.72 -18.59 36.87
CA SER A 308 8.83 -19.50 37.58
C SER A 308 8.17 -20.56 36.68
N ASN A 309 7.94 -20.21 35.41
CA ASN A 309 7.37 -21.09 34.39
C ASN A 309 8.41 -22.05 33.78
N GLY A 310 9.71 -21.81 33.99
CA GLY A 310 10.80 -22.61 33.45
C GLY A 310 10.99 -22.53 31.93
N LEU A 311 10.63 -21.39 31.32
CA LEU A 311 10.77 -21.16 29.87
C LEU A 311 12.26 -21.08 29.47
N LEU A 312 13.13 -20.67 30.39
CA LEU A 312 14.57 -20.53 30.14
C LEU A 312 15.38 -21.76 30.57
N LYS A 313 14.75 -22.86 31.03
CA LYS A 313 15.43 -24.12 31.42
C LYS A 313 16.33 -24.75 30.35
N LYS A 314 16.16 -24.37 29.08
CA LYS A 314 16.97 -24.83 27.94
C LYS A 314 17.95 -23.76 27.41
N VAL A 315 18.06 -22.63 28.10
CA VAL A 315 18.97 -21.51 27.78
C VAL A 315 20.04 -21.49 28.87
N THR A 316 21.32 -21.47 28.51
CA THR A 316 22.37 -21.31 29.52
C THR A 316 22.40 -19.87 30.01
N LYS A 317 22.79 -19.63 31.28
CA LYS A 317 22.91 -18.26 31.82
C LYS A 317 23.85 -17.39 30.98
N GLU A 318 24.93 -17.96 30.47
CA GLU A 318 25.87 -17.30 29.56
C GLU A 318 25.20 -16.92 28.23
N ALA A 319 24.44 -17.83 27.61
CA ALA A 319 23.71 -17.52 26.37
C ALA A 319 22.65 -16.45 26.61
N ALA A 320 21.91 -16.49 27.72
CA ALA A 320 20.94 -15.46 28.09
C ALA A 320 21.59 -14.07 28.20
N LEU A 321 22.71 -13.95 28.93
CA LEU A 321 23.46 -12.69 29.04
C LEU A 321 23.97 -12.20 27.67
N LYS A 322 24.44 -13.10 26.80
CA LYS A 322 24.82 -12.76 25.42
C LYS A 322 23.61 -12.27 24.59
N MET A 323 22.42 -12.84 24.75
CA MET A 323 21.21 -12.39 24.04
C MET A 323 20.77 -11.01 24.51
N GLN A 324 20.84 -10.74 25.82
CA GLN A 324 20.58 -9.42 26.39
C GLN A 324 21.55 -8.37 25.81
N ALA A 325 22.85 -8.69 25.75
CA ALA A 325 23.87 -7.82 25.19
C ALA A 325 23.69 -7.55 23.69
N ILE A 326 23.30 -8.55 22.90
CA ILE A 326 22.95 -8.36 21.48
C ILE A 326 21.72 -7.46 21.34
N ALA A 327 20.70 -7.61 22.18
CA ALA A 327 19.44 -6.87 22.06
C ALA A 327 19.47 -5.42 22.60
N ASP A 328 20.42 -5.08 23.47
CA ASP A 328 20.59 -3.74 24.05
C ASP A 328 20.74 -2.60 23.01
N PRO A 329 21.72 -2.66 22.09
CA PRO A 329 22.01 -1.54 21.22
C PRO A 329 20.99 -1.46 20.10
N ARG A 330 20.45 -0.26 19.88
CA ARG A 330 19.35 0.03 18.96
C ARG A 330 19.70 1.26 18.14
N LEU A 331 19.44 1.20 16.84
CA LEU A 331 19.56 2.35 15.95
C LEU A 331 18.19 2.97 15.71
N THR A 332 18.02 4.23 16.08
CA THR A 332 16.79 5.00 15.90
C THR A 332 16.97 6.07 14.85
N ILE A 333 15.89 6.63 14.30
CA ILE A 333 15.93 7.72 13.31
C ILE A 333 14.85 8.76 13.63
N ASP A 334 15.18 10.03 13.46
CA ASP A 334 14.36 11.19 13.84
C ASP A 334 13.04 11.34 13.05
N THR A 335 12.91 10.66 11.91
CA THR A 335 11.69 10.58 11.13
C THR A 335 11.50 9.20 10.52
N SER A 336 10.26 8.74 10.37
CA SER A 336 9.92 7.49 9.68
C SER A 336 9.40 7.71 8.26
N TYR A 337 8.59 8.75 8.03
CA TYR A 337 8.04 9.07 6.71
C TYR A 337 7.95 10.58 6.47
N VAL A 338 8.46 11.06 5.34
CA VAL A 338 8.36 12.47 4.92
C VAL A 338 7.93 12.55 3.46
N GLU A 339 6.91 13.36 3.16
CA GLU A 339 6.59 13.78 1.79
C GLU A 339 7.25 15.14 1.51
N VAL A 340 8.02 15.23 0.42
CA VAL A 340 8.78 16.42 0.04
C VAL A 340 8.62 16.72 -1.45
N ASN A 341 8.82 17.98 -1.85
CA ASN A 341 8.87 18.34 -3.27
C ASN A 341 10.27 18.14 -3.84
N LYS A 342 10.37 17.83 -5.14
CA LYS A 342 11.64 17.86 -5.88
C LYS A 342 12.34 19.22 -5.71
N GLY A 343 13.64 19.19 -5.49
CA GLY A 343 14.48 20.34 -5.12
C GLY A 343 14.58 20.61 -3.61
N PHE A 344 13.79 19.93 -2.78
CA PHE A 344 13.91 20.01 -1.32
C PHE A 344 15.22 19.39 -0.83
N ASN A 345 15.80 19.98 0.20
CA ASN A 345 17.00 19.53 0.89
C ASN A 345 16.77 19.59 2.40
N SER A 346 17.30 18.61 3.12
CA SER A 346 17.21 18.50 4.57
C SER A 346 18.24 17.49 5.07
N LYS A 347 18.13 17.06 6.33
CA LYS A 347 18.89 15.98 6.93
C LYS A 347 17.94 15.02 7.64
N VAL A 348 18.33 13.74 7.69
CA VAL A 348 17.82 12.78 8.67
C VAL A 348 18.92 12.44 9.66
N THR A 349 18.54 12.16 10.90
CA THR A 349 19.48 11.91 12.00
C THR A 349 19.16 10.56 12.61
N ALA A 350 20.03 9.59 12.36
CA ALA A 350 20.01 8.34 13.09
C ALA A 350 20.88 8.44 14.36
N THR A 351 20.43 7.80 15.42
CA THR A 351 21.06 7.82 16.76
C THR A 351 21.21 6.40 17.26
N LEU A 352 22.45 6.01 17.56
CA LEU A 352 22.78 4.78 18.28
C LEU A 352 22.46 4.97 19.76
N ILE A 353 21.62 4.09 20.31
CA ILE A 353 21.28 4.01 21.72
C ILE A 353 21.78 2.66 22.23
N ALA A 354 22.70 2.66 23.19
CA ALA A 354 23.24 1.46 23.81
C ALA A 354 23.61 1.75 25.28
N ASN A 355 23.67 0.72 26.12
CA ASN A 355 24.17 0.87 27.48
C ASN A 355 25.71 0.91 27.46
N GLU A 356 26.31 1.88 28.17
CA GLU A 356 27.77 2.07 28.24
C GLU A 356 28.52 0.84 28.79
N LYS A 357 27.84 0.00 29.58
CA LYS A 357 28.38 -1.28 30.08
C LYS A 357 28.47 -2.36 29.00
N ASN A 358 27.85 -2.19 27.84
CA ASN A 358 27.75 -3.25 26.85
C ASN A 358 29.08 -3.45 26.10
N GLU A 359 29.80 -4.50 26.47
CA GLU A 359 31.14 -4.73 25.96
C GLU A 359 31.17 -5.15 24.48
N ILE A 360 30.08 -5.71 23.93
CA ILE A 360 30.09 -6.20 22.53
C ILE A 360 30.28 -5.08 21.52
N LEU A 361 29.98 -3.82 21.88
CA LEU A 361 30.16 -2.69 20.98
C LEU A 361 31.61 -2.19 20.92
N LYS A 362 32.48 -2.60 21.85
CA LYS A 362 33.90 -2.19 21.89
C LYS A 362 34.69 -2.76 20.70
N ASP A 363 34.21 -3.85 20.11
CA ASP A 363 34.78 -4.49 18.92
C ASP A 363 34.50 -3.70 17.62
N TYR A 364 33.67 -2.65 17.67
CA TYR A 364 33.14 -1.94 16.51
C TYR A 364 33.44 -0.45 16.52
N LYS A 365 33.57 0.15 15.34
CA LYS A 365 33.69 1.61 15.17
C LYS A 365 32.39 2.33 15.53
N ASN A 366 31.25 1.66 15.33
CA ASN A 366 29.90 2.18 15.53
C ASN A 366 29.61 3.48 14.75
N GLU A 367 30.33 3.68 13.64
CA GLU A 367 30.09 4.80 12.73
C GLU A 367 28.76 4.58 11.99
N ILE A 368 27.88 5.58 12.07
CA ILE A 368 26.58 5.55 11.38
C ILE A 368 26.80 5.97 9.92
N GLN A 369 26.53 5.06 8.99
CA GLN A 369 26.60 5.32 7.55
C GLN A 369 25.21 5.33 6.92
N TYR A 370 24.98 6.21 5.94
CA TYR A 370 23.71 6.43 5.27
C TYR A 370 23.77 6.05 3.79
N SER A 371 22.72 5.41 3.29
CA SER A 371 22.52 5.11 1.86
C SER A 371 21.07 5.34 1.43
N SER A 372 20.83 5.45 0.12
CA SER A 372 19.50 5.66 -0.46
C SER A 372 19.10 4.44 -1.28
N SER A 373 17.85 3.96 -1.12
CA SER A 373 17.34 2.85 -1.91
C SER A 373 16.92 3.24 -3.34
N ASN A 374 17.14 4.50 -3.73
CA ASN A 374 16.81 5.07 -5.03
C ASN A 374 17.58 6.39 -5.22
N ASP A 375 18.83 6.29 -5.64
CA ASP A 375 19.72 7.43 -5.90
C ASP A 375 19.22 8.38 -6.99
N THR A 376 18.28 7.96 -7.84
CA THR A 376 17.66 8.83 -8.86
C THR A 376 16.62 9.79 -8.27
N ALA A 377 16.06 9.47 -7.10
CA ALA A 377 15.12 10.32 -6.39
C ALA A 377 15.77 11.09 -5.23
N ILE A 378 16.63 10.41 -4.46
CA ILE A 378 17.27 10.96 -3.25
C ILE A 378 18.77 10.68 -3.31
N SER A 379 19.58 11.73 -3.34
CA SER A 379 21.01 11.67 -3.04
C SER A 379 21.22 11.98 -1.56
N VAL A 380 21.97 11.15 -0.84
CA VAL A 380 22.26 11.30 0.60
C VAL A 380 23.77 11.26 0.86
N ASN A 381 24.24 12.11 1.77
CA ASN A 381 25.62 12.11 2.22
C ASN A 381 25.88 10.98 3.23
N LYS A 382 26.83 10.10 2.89
CA LYS A 382 27.15 8.86 3.60
C LYS A 382 27.38 8.99 5.11
N TYR A 383 27.86 10.13 5.61
CA TYR A 383 28.26 10.27 7.03
C TYR A 383 27.40 11.25 7.82
N THR A 384 26.67 12.16 7.15
CA THR A 384 25.90 13.22 7.82
C THR A 384 24.40 13.04 7.77
N GLY A 385 23.86 12.16 6.90
CA GLY A 385 22.42 12.01 6.67
C GLY A 385 21.76 13.18 5.93
N SER A 386 22.55 14.16 5.48
CA SER A 386 22.08 15.29 4.66
C SER A 386 21.67 14.80 3.27
N TYR A 387 20.48 15.15 2.79
CA TYR A 387 19.92 14.63 1.54
C TYR A 387 19.29 15.71 0.64
N ASN A 388 19.23 15.40 -0.66
CA ASN A 388 18.61 16.22 -1.71
C ASN A 388 17.58 15.39 -2.49
N ALA A 389 16.36 15.91 -2.62
CA ALA A 389 15.27 15.34 -3.41
C ALA A 389 15.42 15.72 -4.90
N ILE A 390 16.25 14.98 -5.64
CA ILE A 390 16.66 15.33 -7.01
C ILE A 390 15.72 14.79 -8.11
N GLY A 391 14.91 13.78 -7.82
CA GLY A 391 13.97 13.16 -8.78
C GLY A 391 12.70 12.65 -8.10
N VAL A 392 11.64 12.42 -8.86
CA VAL A 392 10.36 11.96 -8.33
C VAL A 392 10.36 10.47 -8.01
N GLY A 393 9.62 10.09 -6.97
CA GLY A 393 9.49 8.71 -6.52
C GLY A 393 9.78 8.56 -5.03
N ASP A 394 9.62 7.34 -4.54
CA ASP A 394 9.95 6.99 -3.16
C ASP A 394 11.41 6.51 -3.08
N SER A 395 12.09 6.87 -2.00
CA SER A 395 13.35 6.25 -1.56
C SER A 395 13.30 5.96 -0.07
N MET A 396 13.95 4.90 0.38
CA MET A 396 14.29 4.75 1.79
C MET A 396 15.72 5.20 2.01
N ILE A 397 15.93 6.11 2.96
CA ILE A 397 17.26 6.36 3.50
C ILE A 397 17.48 5.31 4.59
N MET A 398 18.49 4.47 4.38
CA MET A 398 18.93 3.44 5.32
C MET A 398 20.10 4.01 6.11
N ALA A 399 20.07 3.89 7.44
CA ALA A 399 21.21 4.14 8.31
C ALA A 399 21.68 2.81 8.91
N THR A 400 22.98 2.56 8.90
CA THR A 400 23.60 1.30 9.37
C THR A 400 24.87 1.54 10.18
N THR A 401 25.28 0.53 10.96
CA THR A 401 26.60 0.47 11.62
C THR A 401 27.36 -0.79 11.19
N ASP A 402 28.68 -0.82 11.43
CA ASP A 402 29.53 -2.00 11.27
C ASP A 402 29.19 -3.15 12.25
N SER A 403 28.59 -2.80 13.40
CA SER A 403 27.93 -3.71 14.34
C SER A 403 26.60 -4.30 13.83
N GLY A 404 26.22 -4.05 12.57
CA GLY A 404 25.09 -4.68 11.88
C GLY A 404 23.72 -4.11 12.26
N LEU A 405 23.67 -3.01 13.01
CA LEU A 405 22.41 -2.32 13.30
C LEU A 405 21.89 -1.62 12.05
N ILE A 406 20.57 -1.51 11.93
CA ILE A 406 19.91 -0.87 10.80
C ILE A 406 18.63 -0.18 11.23
N THR A 407 18.35 0.96 10.60
CA THR A 407 17.06 1.65 10.68
C THR A 407 16.80 2.38 9.36
N MET A 408 15.54 2.68 9.06
CA MET A 408 15.19 3.29 7.77
C MET A 408 14.05 4.30 7.89
N CYS A 409 14.15 5.41 7.16
CA CYS A 409 13.03 6.32 6.91
C CYS A 409 12.66 6.33 5.42
N THR A 410 11.41 6.61 5.10
CA THR A 410 10.93 6.75 3.71
C THR A 410 10.74 8.21 3.35
N ILE A 411 11.41 8.66 2.28
CA ILE A 411 11.21 9.98 1.68
C ILE A 411 10.43 9.80 0.37
N SER A 412 9.27 10.44 0.28
CA SER A 412 8.43 10.42 -0.93
C SER A 412 8.55 11.74 -1.67
N VAL A 413 9.21 11.74 -2.82
CA VAL A 413 9.46 12.94 -3.61
C VAL A 413 8.33 13.16 -4.62
N LYS A 414 7.60 14.26 -4.44
CA LYS A 414 6.53 14.72 -5.33
C LYS A 414 7.01 15.81 -6.28
N GLN A 415 6.30 15.96 -7.38
CA GLN A 415 6.42 17.11 -8.27
C GLN A 415 5.00 17.62 -8.57
N PRO A 416 4.51 18.63 -7.82
CA PRO A 416 3.27 19.32 -8.15
C PRO A 416 3.33 19.88 -9.57
N SER A 417 2.21 19.86 -10.28
CA SER A 417 2.11 20.54 -11.58
C SER A 417 2.09 22.05 -11.38
N THR A 418 2.71 22.76 -12.33
CA THR A 418 2.73 24.22 -12.41
C THR A 418 1.83 24.74 -13.53
N SER A 419 1.40 23.87 -14.45
CA SER A 419 0.38 24.20 -15.46
C SER A 419 -0.49 23.00 -15.79
N PHE A 420 -1.77 23.29 -16.07
CA PHE A 420 -2.76 22.29 -16.45
C PHE A 420 -3.80 22.88 -17.41
N ALA A 421 -4.11 22.17 -18.49
CA ALA A 421 -5.11 22.56 -19.48
C ALA A 421 -5.88 21.35 -20.02
N ILE A 422 -7.12 21.59 -20.44
CA ILE A 422 -7.87 20.70 -21.34
C ILE A 422 -7.56 21.15 -22.77
N ASN A 423 -7.21 20.22 -23.66
CA ASN A 423 -6.74 20.56 -25.01
C ASN A 423 -7.87 21.03 -25.93
N GLU A 424 -9.03 20.36 -25.87
CA GLU A 424 -10.19 20.70 -26.71
C GLU A 424 -10.75 22.05 -26.28
N THR A 425 -11.17 22.89 -27.23
CA THR A 425 -11.59 24.28 -26.95
C THR A 425 -13.08 24.51 -27.18
N GLY A 426 -13.57 25.64 -26.65
CA GLY A 426 -14.96 26.07 -26.87
C GLY A 426 -16.02 25.27 -26.11
N ILE A 427 -17.23 25.21 -26.70
CA ILE A 427 -18.43 24.63 -26.07
C ILE A 427 -18.95 23.50 -26.95
N ALA A 428 -18.91 22.27 -26.43
CA ALA A 428 -19.41 21.09 -27.14
C ALA A 428 -20.94 21.16 -27.32
N LYS A 429 -21.41 20.84 -28.54
CA LYS A 429 -22.82 20.94 -28.96
C LYS A 429 -23.31 19.56 -29.39
N LEU A 430 -23.73 18.77 -28.41
CA LEU A 430 -24.04 17.34 -28.53
C LEU A 430 -25.55 17.08 -28.65
N TYR A 431 -25.95 15.88 -29.06
CA TYR A 431 -27.28 15.30 -28.90
C TYR A 431 -27.27 14.22 -27.82
N LYS A 432 -28.44 13.69 -27.43
CA LYS A 432 -28.52 12.55 -26.51
C LYS A 432 -27.90 11.31 -27.17
N GLY A 433 -26.96 10.67 -26.48
CA GLY A 433 -26.22 9.51 -26.95
C GLY A 433 -24.81 9.84 -27.45
N ASP A 434 -24.58 11.08 -27.89
CA ASP A 434 -23.26 11.52 -28.36
C ASP A 434 -22.23 11.54 -27.21
N THR A 435 -20.97 11.27 -27.56
CA THR A 435 -19.83 11.37 -26.66
C THR A 435 -18.80 12.37 -27.18
N ILE A 436 -17.93 12.86 -26.29
CA ILE A 436 -16.72 13.59 -26.62
C ILE A 436 -15.62 13.23 -25.62
N GLN A 437 -14.43 12.90 -26.11
CA GLN A 437 -13.25 12.73 -25.28
C GLN A 437 -12.65 14.10 -24.98
N TYR A 438 -12.35 14.38 -23.71
CA TYR A 438 -11.46 15.48 -23.36
C TYR A 438 -10.07 14.95 -22.98
N THR A 439 -9.03 15.57 -23.52
CA THR A 439 -7.63 15.26 -23.24
C THR A 439 -6.97 16.42 -22.52
N THR A 440 -5.88 16.17 -21.81
CA THR A 440 -5.20 17.16 -20.99
C THR A 440 -3.76 17.36 -21.39
N LYS A 441 -3.23 18.54 -21.08
CA LYS A 441 -1.80 18.84 -21.02
C LYS A 441 -1.48 19.29 -19.60
N ILE A 442 -0.49 18.67 -18.99
CA ILE A 442 -0.01 18.96 -17.64
C ILE A 442 1.51 19.15 -17.70
N ALA A 443 2.06 20.04 -16.87
CA ALA A 443 3.51 20.26 -16.79
C ALA A 443 3.94 20.55 -15.33
N PRO A 444 5.19 20.22 -14.94
CA PRO A 444 6.22 19.56 -15.76
C PRO A 444 5.88 18.10 -16.09
N SER A 445 6.61 17.50 -17.02
CA SER A 445 6.30 16.15 -17.55
C SER A 445 6.51 15.02 -16.53
N ASP A 446 7.32 15.27 -15.51
CA ASP A 446 7.58 14.40 -14.35
C ASP A 446 6.62 14.66 -13.17
N THR A 447 5.54 15.43 -13.38
CA THR A 447 4.57 15.71 -12.32
C THR A 447 3.91 14.45 -11.76
N THR A 448 3.78 14.41 -10.44
CA THR A 448 3.08 13.35 -9.69
C THR A 448 1.58 13.61 -9.55
N ASP A 449 1.05 14.67 -10.14
CA ASP A 449 -0.37 15.01 -10.09
C ASP A 449 -1.25 14.05 -10.88
N THR A 450 -2.39 13.67 -10.29
CA THR A 450 -3.46 12.96 -10.99
C THR A 450 -4.59 13.94 -11.35
N VAL A 451 -5.41 13.62 -12.36
CA VAL A 451 -6.53 14.47 -12.80
C VAL A 451 -7.86 13.86 -12.39
N LYS A 452 -8.64 14.57 -11.58
CA LYS A 452 -10.01 14.20 -11.19
C LYS A 452 -11.04 14.95 -12.04
N TRP A 453 -11.96 14.21 -12.66
CA TRP A 453 -13.04 14.76 -13.47
C TRP A 453 -14.38 14.77 -12.74
N THR A 454 -15.18 15.83 -12.96
CA THR A 454 -16.53 15.97 -12.39
C THR A 454 -17.48 16.65 -13.38
N SER A 455 -18.77 16.36 -13.26
CA SER A 455 -19.85 17.08 -13.95
C SER A 455 -20.80 17.69 -12.93
N ASN A 456 -21.11 18.98 -13.06
CA ASN A 456 -22.08 19.63 -12.17
C ASN A 456 -23.55 19.23 -12.44
N ASN A 457 -23.82 18.47 -13.51
CA ASN A 457 -25.15 17.98 -13.85
C ASN A 457 -25.08 16.65 -14.61
N THR A 458 -24.89 15.57 -13.84
CA THR A 458 -24.81 14.19 -14.33
C THR A 458 -26.08 13.72 -15.05
N SER A 459 -27.24 14.33 -14.79
CA SER A 459 -28.49 14.03 -15.52
C SER A 459 -28.46 14.52 -16.97
N VAL A 460 -27.68 15.58 -17.25
CA VAL A 460 -27.48 16.14 -18.60
C VAL A 460 -26.29 15.49 -19.28
N ALA A 461 -25.13 15.44 -18.62
CA ALA A 461 -23.93 14.79 -19.13
C ALA A 461 -23.07 14.25 -17.99
N THR A 462 -22.59 13.01 -18.11
CA THR A 462 -21.57 12.42 -17.23
C THR A 462 -20.19 12.54 -17.85
N VAL A 463 -19.14 12.39 -17.03
CA VAL A 463 -17.74 12.29 -17.45
C VAL A 463 -17.09 11.10 -16.73
N SER A 464 -16.23 10.35 -17.40
CA SER A 464 -15.42 9.28 -16.81
C SER A 464 -14.18 9.84 -16.08
N ASP A 465 -13.49 8.98 -15.35
CA ASP A 465 -12.11 9.17 -14.88
C ASP A 465 -11.13 9.51 -16.01
N THR A 466 -11.31 8.93 -17.19
CA THR A 466 -10.52 9.21 -18.39
C THR A 466 -10.92 10.49 -19.15
N GLY A 467 -11.92 11.25 -18.69
CA GLY A 467 -12.38 12.48 -19.36
C GLY A 467 -13.37 12.26 -20.53
N LEU A 468 -13.89 11.05 -20.72
CA LEU A 468 -14.93 10.75 -21.72
C LEU A 468 -16.29 11.28 -21.24
N VAL A 469 -16.83 12.28 -21.94
CA VAL A 469 -18.13 12.90 -21.64
C VAL A 469 -19.24 12.25 -22.46
N THR A 470 -20.34 11.85 -21.81
CA THR A 470 -21.52 11.23 -22.45
C THR A 470 -22.77 12.07 -22.23
N ALA A 471 -23.44 12.47 -23.31
CA ALA A 471 -24.65 13.28 -23.26
C ALA A 471 -25.92 12.44 -23.01
N LYS A 472 -26.55 12.62 -21.83
CA LYS A 472 -27.73 11.84 -21.39
C LYS A 472 -29.07 12.53 -21.65
N LYS A 473 -29.17 13.85 -21.48
CA LYS A 473 -30.43 14.61 -21.58
C LYS A 473 -30.19 16.02 -22.11
N VAL A 474 -31.16 16.56 -22.85
CA VAL A 474 -31.15 17.95 -23.34
C VAL A 474 -31.00 18.92 -22.17
N GLY A 475 -30.02 19.82 -22.24
CA GLY A 475 -29.65 20.71 -21.14
C GLY A 475 -28.21 21.21 -21.27
N THR A 476 -27.68 21.78 -20.18
CA THR A 476 -26.29 22.24 -20.09
C THR A 476 -25.59 21.66 -18.87
N ALA A 477 -24.31 21.30 -19.02
CA ALA A 477 -23.45 20.84 -17.94
C ALA A 477 -22.09 21.55 -17.98
N LYS A 478 -21.47 21.71 -16.81
CA LYS A 478 -20.10 22.17 -16.61
C LYS A 478 -19.25 20.95 -16.22
N ILE A 479 -18.30 20.60 -17.06
CA ILE A 479 -17.29 19.57 -16.79
C ILE A 479 -16.07 20.27 -16.20
N THR A 480 -15.56 19.76 -15.07
CA THR A 480 -14.39 20.32 -14.38
C THR A 480 -13.36 19.22 -14.21
N ALA A 481 -12.13 19.50 -14.64
CA ALA A 481 -10.95 18.70 -14.34
C ALA A 481 -10.10 19.46 -13.30
N ILE A 482 -9.53 18.74 -12.33
CA ILE A 482 -8.68 19.31 -11.29
C ILE A 482 -7.48 18.39 -11.04
N THR A 483 -6.27 18.95 -10.92
CA THR A 483 -5.06 18.22 -10.52
C THR A 483 -5.05 17.94 -9.02
N THR A 484 -4.25 16.99 -8.53
CA THR A 484 -4.11 16.75 -7.07
C THR A 484 -3.62 18.01 -6.34
N SER A 485 -2.69 18.76 -6.91
CA SER A 485 -2.24 20.11 -6.47
C SER A 485 -3.30 21.22 -6.55
N GLY A 486 -4.45 20.98 -7.19
CA GLY A 486 -5.59 21.90 -7.17
C GLY A 486 -5.76 22.83 -8.37
N ILE A 487 -4.91 22.74 -9.42
CA ILE A 487 -5.07 23.51 -10.66
C ILE A 487 -6.32 23.01 -11.41
N LYS A 488 -7.20 23.95 -11.81
CA LYS A 488 -8.54 23.65 -12.36
C LYS A 488 -8.68 24.06 -13.82
N ALA A 489 -9.27 23.18 -14.64
CA ALA A 489 -9.72 23.49 -15.99
C ALA A 489 -11.20 23.13 -16.18
N VAL A 490 -11.92 23.93 -16.97
CA VAL A 490 -13.39 23.81 -17.12
C VAL A 490 -13.81 23.78 -18.59
N ARG A 491 -14.82 22.97 -18.91
CA ARG A 491 -15.53 22.97 -20.20
C ARG A 491 -17.05 22.95 -20.02
N TYR A 492 -17.75 23.41 -21.05
CA TYR A 492 -19.21 23.50 -21.05
C TYR A 492 -19.81 22.65 -22.17
N ILE A 493 -20.80 21.84 -21.79
CA ILE A 493 -21.59 21.00 -22.68
C ILE A 493 -22.95 21.63 -22.90
N ARG A 494 -23.43 21.64 -24.15
CA ARG A 494 -24.81 21.96 -24.52
C ARG A 494 -25.40 20.78 -25.25
N VAL A 495 -26.19 19.96 -24.56
CA VAL A 495 -26.96 18.89 -25.19
C VAL A 495 -28.21 19.53 -25.80
N LYS A 496 -28.33 19.47 -27.13
CA LYS A 496 -29.32 20.20 -27.94
C LYS A 496 -30.50 19.29 -28.30
N LEU A 497 -31.65 19.91 -28.56
CA LEU A 497 -32.76 19.23 -29.23
C LEU A 497 -32.33 18.78 -30.64
N ILE A 498 -32.66 17.53 -30.99
CA ILE A 498 -32.50 16.99 -32.35
C ILE A 498 -33.25 17.87 -33.36
N LYS A 499 -32.64 18.12 -34.54
CA LYS A 499 -33.27 18.91 -35.62
C LYS A 499 -34.62 18.28 -36.03
N PRO A 500 -35.69 19.07 -36.28
CA PRO A 500 -36.97 18.52 -36.72
C PRO A 500 -36.84 17.69 -37.99
N LYS A 501 -37.13 16.38 -37.88
CA LYS A 501 -37.13 15.43 -38.99
C LYS A 501 -38.52 15.33 -39.65
N ASN A 502 -38.57 14.75 -40.86
CA ASN A 502 -39.78 14.52 -41.63
C ASN A 502 -40.63 15.78 -41.85
N VAL A 503 -39.99 16.94 -42.07
CA VAL A 503 -40.71 18.14 -42.51
C VAL A 503 -41.38 17.82 -43.85
N LYS A 504 -42.70 17.96 -43.89
CA LYS A 504 -43.55 17.79 -45.08
C LYS A 504 -44.33 19.08 -45.29
N VAL A 505 -44.42 19.51 -46.55
CA VAL A 505 -45.18 20.68 -46.98
C VAL A 505 -46.21 20.23 -48.01
N LYS A 506 -47.49 20.57 -47.81
CA LYS A 506 -48.59 20.17 -48.71
C LYS A 506 -49.56 21.34 -48.91
N LYS A 507 -49.98 21.57 -50.16
CA LYS A 507 -51.12 22.43 -50.51
C LYS A 507 -52.39 21.82 -49.90
N LEU A 508 -53.27 22.63 -49.33
CA LEU A 508 -54.58 22.21 -48.82
C LEU A 508 -55.70 22.60 -49.79
N SER A 509 -56.72 21.75 -49.88
CA SER A 509 -57.99 21.99 -50.56
C SER A 509 -58.93 22.95 -49.79
N THR A 510 -58.71 23.16 -48.50
CA THR A 510 -59.49 24.07 -47.65
C THR A 510 -59.53 25.50 -48.19
N LYS A 511 -60.71 26.14 -48.17
CA LYS A 511 -60.98 27.50 -48.67
C LYS A 511 -59.90 28.51 -48.25
N ALA A 512 -59.37 29.25 -49.22
CA ALA A 512 -58.47 30.39 -49.04
C ALA A 512 -59.21 31.70 -49.34
N LYS A 513 -58.57 32.87 -49.12
CA LYS A 513 -59.16 34.21 -49.35
C LYS A 513 -59.60 34.48 -50.81
N GLY A 514 -59.24 33.63 -51.77
CA GLY A 514 -59.72 33.70 -53.15
C GLY A 514 -58.95 32.75 -54.09
N ILE A 515 -59.40 32.62 -55.34
CA ILE A 515 -58.85 31.64 -56.32
C ILE A 515 -57.35 31.81 -56.59
N ARG A 516 -56.80 33.03 -56.44
CA ARG A 516 -55.38 33.36 -56.60
C ARG A 516 -54.49 32.86 -55.44
N TYR A 517 -55.07 32.28 -54.39
CA TYR A 517 -54.38 31.87 -53.16
C TYR A 517 -54.59 30.40 -52.81
N ALA A 518 -53.69 29.83 -52.01
CA ALA A 518 -53.85 28.52 -51.37
C ALA A 518 -53.29 28.52 -49.93
N ASN A 519 -53.74 27.57 -49.12
CA ASN A 519 -53.21 27.34 -47.77
C ASN A 519 -52.16 26.21 -47.82
N ILE A 520 -51.02 26.39 -47.16
CA ILE A 520 -49.95 25.38 -47.09
C ILE A 520 -49.91 24.80 -45.67
N ARG A 521 -50.05 23.47 -45.54
CA ARG A 521 -49.81 22.75 -44.29
C ARG A 521 -48.35 22.33 -44.21
N ILE A 522 -47.71 22.66 -43.10
CA ILE A 522 -46.35 22.22 -42.74
C ILE A 522 -46.48 21.29 -41.53
N THR A 523 -45.90 20.09 -41.58
CA THR A 523 -45.90 19.09 -40.50
C THR A 523 -44.51 18.50 -40.31
N TRP A 524 -44.17 18.07 -39.10
CA TRP A 524 -42.89 17.43 -38.78
C TRP A 524 -43.06 16.41 -37.65
N ASN A 525 -42.04 15.57 -37.38
CA ASN A 525 -42.08 14.67 -36.23
C ASN A 525 -42.04 15.47 -34.91
N LYS A 526 -42.88 15.11 -33.93
CA LYS A 526 -42.85 15.71 -32.57
C LYS A 526 -41.48 15.43 -31.93
N ASN A 527 -40.78 16.48 -31.52
CA ASN A 527 -39.69 16.38 -30.56
C ASN A 527 -40.30 16.40 -29.15
N THR A 528 -40.08 15.34 -28.37
CA THR A 528 -40.73 15.13 -27.06
C THR A 528 -40.36 16.19 -26.03
N ASN A 529 -39.13 16.72 -26.08
CA ASN A 529 -38.61 17.70 -25.13
C ASN A 529 -38.79 19.16 -25.58
N ALA A 530 -39.43 19.41 -26.73
CA ALA A 530 -39.60 20.77 -27.25
C ALA A 530 -40.83 21.47 -26.65
N VAL A 531 -40.64 22.64 -26.03
CA VAL A 531 -41.73 23.43 -25.43
C VAL A 531 -42.54 24.20 -26.48
N LYS A 532 -41.93 24.49 -27.63
CA LYS A 532 -42.56 25.10 -28.82
C LYS A 532 -41.70 24.89 -30.07
N TYR A 533 -42.22 25.31 -31.22
CA TYR A 533 -41.52 25.33 -32.50
C TYR A 533 -41.61 26.71 -33.14
N TYR A 534 -40.53 27.11 -33.81
CA TYR A 534 -40.52 28.28 -34.69
C TYR A 534 -40.55 27.81 -36.15
N VAL A 535 -41.50 28.33 -36.93
CA VAL A 535 -41.63 28.07 -38.36
C VAL A 535 -41.09 29.27 -39.12
N TYR A 536 -40.20 29.01 -40.07
CA TYR A 536 -39.55 30.01 -40.92
C TYR A 536 -39.96 29.80 -42.37
N ARG A 537 -40.10 30.90 -43.12
CA ARG A 537 -40.41 30.88 -44.56
C ARG A 537 -39.44 31.76 -45.34
N SER A 538 -39.12 31.34 -46.56
CA SER A 538 -38.54 32.17 -47.62
C SER A 538 -39.40 32.10 -48.90
N SER A 539 -39.28 33.11 -49.74
CA SER A 539 -39.81 33.15 -51.11
C SER A 539 -38.74 33.64 -52.12
N GLY A 540 -37.46 33.53 -51.77
CA GLY A 540 -36.33 33.97 -52.59
C GLY A 540 -35.21 34.63 -51.78
N SER A 541 -35.56 35.50 -50.82
CA SER A 541 -34.61 36.29 -50.03
C SER A 541 -34.68 35.99 -48.52
N GLY A 542 -33.76 35.13 -48.04
CA GLY A 542 -33.58 34.82 -46.62
C GLY A 542 -34.76 34.11 -45.93
N TYR A 543 -34.59 33.69 -44.69
CA TYR A 543 -35.65 33.02 -43.90
C TYR A 543 -36.19 33.95 -42.80
N LYS A 544 -37.47 34.31 -42.89
CA LYS A 544 -38.17 35.08 -41.83
C LYS A 544 -38.98 34.13 -40.94
N LYS A 545 -38.97 34.33 -39.62
CA LYS A 545 -39.82 33.59 -38.67
C LYS A 545 -41.27 34.04 -38.87
N ILE A 546 -42.14 33.13 -39.31
CA ILE A 546 -43.56 33.46 -39.60
C ILE A 546 -44.54 32.96 -38.53
N ALA A 547 -44.14 32.00 -37.69
CA ALA A 547 -45.02 31.49 -36.64
C ALA A 547 -44.26 30.88 -35.45
N THR A 548 -44.95 30.86 -34.31
CA THR A 548 -44.63 30.03 -33.14
C THR A 548 -45.80 29.09 -32.88
N THR A 549 -45.56 27.80 -32.63
CA THR A 549 -46.62 26.82 -32.34
C THR A 549 -46.17 25.80 -31.30
N LYS A 550 -47.08 25.33 -30.43
CA LYS A 550 -46.84 24.20 -29.52
C LYS A 550 -47.08 22.84 -30.21
N LYS A 551 -47.86 22.80 -31.30
CA LYS A 551 -48.21 21.57 -32.04
C LYS A 551 -47.17 21.31 -33.15
N PRO A 552 -46.86 20.06 -33.53
CA PRO A 552 -45.88 19.73 -34.58
C PRO A 552 -46.42 19.97 -36.02
N LYS A 553 -47.26 20.99 -36.17
CA LYS A 553 -47.90 21.41 -37.42
C LYS A 553 -48.21 22.90 -37.40
N TYR A 554 -48.20 23.50 -38.58
CA TYR A 554 -48.63 24.87 -38.84
C TYR A 554 -49.34 24.95 -40.20
N ILE A 555 -50.22 25.94 -40.39
CA ILE A 555 -50.88 26.22 -41.67
C ILE A 555 -50.57 27.67 -42.04
N ASP A 556 -49.76 27.86 -43.08
CA ASP A 556 -49.49 29.17 -43.67
C ASP A 556 -50.63 29.50 -44.65
N LYS A 557 -51.54 30.38 -44.23
CA LYS A 557 -52.77 30.69 -44.96
C LYS A 557 -52.54 31.72 -46.07
N ASN A 558 -53.33 31.64 -47.13
CA ASN A 558 -53.42 32.65 -48.19
C ASN A 558 -52.07 32.97 -48.86
N LYS A 559 -51.33 31.94 -49.31
CA LYS A 559 -50.11 32.11 -50.13
C LYS A 559 -50.47 32.20 -51.61
N LYS A 560 -49.81 33.09 -52.36
CA LYS A 560 -50.12 33.39 -53.78
C LYS A 560 -49.73 32.19 -54.65
N LYS A 561 -50.60 31.79 -55.58
CA LYS A 561 -50.24 30.84 -56.64
C LYS A 561 -49.19 31.45 -57.59
N GLY A 562 -48.45 30.61 -58.31
CA GLY A 562 -47.29 31.00 -59.11
C GLY A 562 -46.00 31.24 -58.32
N VAL A 563 -46.01 31.15 -56.99
CA VAL A 563 -44.84 31.38 -56.13
C VAL A 563 -44.34 30.09 -55.50
N LYS A 564 -43.01 29.90 -55.46
CA LYS A 564 -42.32 28.83 -54.74
C LYS A 564 -41.97 29.29 -53.33
N TYR A 565 -42.46 28.55 -52.33
CA TYR A 565 -42.21 28.85 -50.92
C TYR A 565 -41.32 27.79 -50.30
N TYR A 566 -40.37 28.23 -49.47
CA TYR A 566 -39.42 27.38 -48.76
C TYR A 566 -39.66 27.50 -47.26
N TYR A 567 -39.60 26.38 -46.54
CA TYR A 567 -39.87 26.29 -45.11
C TYR A 567 -38.75 25.59 -44.37
N LYS A 568 -38.47 26.08 -43.16
CA LYS A 568 -37.62 25.44 -42.14
C LYS A 568 -38.28 25.52 -40.77
N VAL A 569 -37.99 24.55 -39.91
CA VAL A 569 -38.56 24.48 -38.55
C VAL A 569 -37.43 24.36 -37.53
N ARG A 570 -37.53 25.06 -36.40
CA ARG A 570 -36.67 24.88 -35.22
C ARG A 570 -37.50 24.38 -34.05
N ALA A 571 -37.04 23.33 -33.38
CA ALA A 571 -37.55 22.92 -32.08
C ALA A 571 -36.91 23.79 -30.98
N VAL A 572 -37.72 24.27 -30.05
CA VAL A 572 -37.32 25.21 -29.01
C VAL A 572 -37.38 24.52 -27.65
N TYR A 573 -36.31 24.64 -26.88
CA TYR A 573 -36.22 24.15 -25.51
C TYR A 573 -36.48 25.31 -24.53
N SER A 574 -36.69 25.01 -23.24
CA SER A 574 -36.81 26.05 -22.20
C SER A 574 -35.53 26.90 -22.13
N ASN A 575 -34.36 26.25 -22.08
CA ASN A 575 -33.06 26.92 -22.25
C ASN A 575 -32.73 27.08 -23.74
N SER A 576 -32.72 28.33 -24.21
CA SER A 576 -32.50 28.68 -25.63
C SER A 576 -31.15 28.22 -26.19
N LYS A 577 -30.12 28.05 -25.34
CA LYS A 577 -28.80 27.51 -25.72
C LYS A 577 -28.91 26.08 -26.27
N CYS A 578 -29.92 25.33 -25.85
CA CYS A 578 -30.20 23.94 -26.24
C CYS A 578 -31.27 23.80 -27.33
N ASN A 579 -31.75 24.89 -27.92
CA ASN A 579 -32.61 24.87 -29.11
C ASN A 579 -31.98 24.05 -30.24
N SER A 580 -32.79 23.40 -31.06
CA SER A 580 -32.29 22.66 -32.22
C SER A 580 -31.67 23.61 -33.26
N TYR A 581 -30.84 23.05 -34.14
CA TYR A 581 -30.61 23.69 -35.43
C TYR A 581 -31.91 23.74 -36.25
N LEU A 582 -31.92 24.55 -37.31
CA LEU A 582 -33.04 24.53 -38.24
C LEU A 582 -33.11 23.17 -38.94
N SER A 583 -34.31 22.73 -39.28
CA SER A 583 -34.52 21.59 -40.17
C SER A 583 -33.92 21.83 -41.54
N ASP A 584 -33.78 20.75 -42.29
CA ASP A 584 -33.50 20.80 -43.72
C ASP A 584 -34.62 21.56 -44.45
N THR A 585 -34.27 22.19 -45.58
CA THR A 585 -35.20 22.97 -46.39
C THR A 585 -36.27 22.05 -47.02
N LYS A 586 -37.53 22.45 -46.96
CA LYS A 586 -38.60 21.88 -47.80
C LYS A 586 -39.31 22.97 -48.57
N SER A 587 -39.66 22.72 -49.83
CA SER A 587 -40.30 23.71 -50.69
C SER A 587 -41.54 23.17 -51.38
N ILE A 588 -42.42 24.08 -51.79
CA ILE A 588 -43.60 23.78 -52.60
C ILE A 588 -43.82 24.93 -53.58
N SER A 589 -44.02 24.60 -54.86
CA SER A 589 -44.52 25.52 -55.88
C SER A 589 -46.05 25.44 -55.89
N LEU A 590 -46.72 26.56 -55.63
CA LEU A 590 -48.18 26.60 -55.72
C LEU A 590 -48.60 26.82 -57.17
N LYS A 591 -48.86 25.72 -57.90
CA LYS A 591 -49.70 25.75 -59.11
C LYS A 591 -51.15 26.12 -58.69
#